data_AF-A0A7Y6A6G5-F1
#
_entry.id   AF-A0A7Y6A6G5-F1
#
_cell.length_a   1.000
_cell.length_b   1.000
_cell.length_c   1.000
_cell.angle_alpha   90.00
_cell.angle_beta   90.00
_cell.angle_gamma   90.00
#
_symmetry.space_group_name_H-M   'P 1'
#
loop_
_entity.id
_entity.type
_entity.pdbx_description
1 polymer ?
#
loop_
_entity_poly.entity_id
_entity_poly.type
_entity_poly.pdbx_seq_one_letter_code
_entity_poly.pdbx_strand_id
1 'polypeptide(L)'
;MPGTDAREAVRLVVGELPAFPHLPELPDRGVGADLTGRGAGLLVDLFADVQPSGWRFTDRPGRDHRRAAAWLREDLDALEEFTQGYRGPLKVQLAGPWTLAVTIELAHGDKALADPGACRDIAASLAEGLRGHVADLRKRIPGGELVVQFDEPALPAVLAGSVPTASGFGKLRAVDKAVVREALRTVIDAAEVPAA
;
A
#
# COMPACT_ATOMS: atom_id res chain seq x y z
N MET A 1 -5.61 8.44 10.45
CA MET A 1 -6.07 9.04 11.71
C MET A 1 -4.88 9.61 12.46
N PRO A 2 -5.04 10.68 13.24
CA PRO A 2 -3.99 11.17 14.12
C PRO A 2 -3.65 10.13 15.20
N GLY A 3 -2.42 10.17 15.69
CA GLY A 3 -1.96 9.32 16.80
C GLY A 3 -1.16 8.10 16.35
N THR A 4 -0.66 7.35 17.33
CA THR A 4 0.36 6.32 17.12
C THR A 4 0.00 4.95 17.69
N ASP A 5 -1.14 4.80 18.35
CA ASP A 5 -1.57 3.55 18.99
C ASP A 5 -2.54 2.80 18.06
N ALA A 6 -2.09 1.65 17.54
CA ALA A 6 -2.87 0.82 16.63
C ALA A 6 -4.12 0.23 17.30
N ARG A 7 -4.00 -0.22 18.55
CA ARG A 7 -5.10 -0.85 19.29
C ARG A 7 -6.19 0.17 19.56
N GLU A 8 -5.81 1.34 20.07
CA GLU A 8 -6.80 2.38 20.37
C GLU A 8 -7.50 2.87 19.10
N ALA A 9 -6.76 3.05 18.00
CA ALA A 9 -7.33 3.45 16.72
C ALA A 9 -8.33 2.41 16.18
N VAL A 10 -7.98 1.12 16.22
CA VAL A 10 -8.87 0.03 15.77
C VAL A 10 -10.09 -0.06 16.68
N ARG A 11 -9.90 -0.06 18.01
CA ARG A 11 -10.99 -0.11 18.98
C ARG A 11 -12.01 1.00 18.74
N LEU A 12 -11.53 2.21 18.47
CA LEU A 12 -12.38 3.35 18.13
C LEU A 12 -13.12 3.11 16.81
N VAL A 13 -12.44 2.70 15.74
CA VAL A 13 -13.09 2.48 14.44
C VAL A 13 -14.15 1.38 14.50
N VAL A 14 -13.85 0.25 15.14
CA VAL A 14 -14.82 -0.85 15.28
C VAL A 14 -16.00 -0.45 16.15
N GLY A 15 -15.77 0.33 17.22
CA GLY A 15 -16.84 0.82 18.09
C GLY A 15 -17.75 1.86 17.45
N GLU A 16 -17.18 2.82 16.71
CA GLU A 16 -17.92 3.96 16.14
C GLU A 16 -18.50 3.67 14.76
N LEU A 17 -17.91 2.74 13.99
CA LEU A 17 -18.35 2.37 12.64
C LEU A 17 -18.68 0.88 12.53
N PRO A 18 -19.56 0.31 13.38
CA PRO A 18 -19.78 -1.14 13.46
C PRO A 18 -20.41 -1.74 12.20
N ALA A 19 -21.03 -0.92 11.34
CA ALA A 19 -21.63 -1.38 10.09
C ALA A 19 -20.62 -1.53 8.93
N PHE A 20 -19.48 -0.84 9.01
CA PHE A 20 -18.43 -0.86 7.97
C PHE A 20 -17.08 -0.42 8.57
N PRO A 21 -16.52 -1.19 9.52
CA PRO A 21 -15.22 -0.90 10.09
C PRO A 21 -14.14 -0.95 9.01
N HIS A 22 -13.06 -0.23 9.24
CA HIS A 22 -11.91 -0.22 8.36
C HIS A 22 -10.60 -0.31 9.13
N LEU A 23 -9.54 -0.79 8.49
CA LEU A 23 -8.20 -0.74 9.07
C LEU A 23 -7.72 0.72 9.10
N PRO A 24 -7.48 1.33 10.28
CA PRO A 24 -7.00 2.71 10.34
C PRO A 24 -5.54 2.81 9.88
N GLU A 25 -5.22 3.92 9.21
CA GLU A 25 -3.83 4.30 8.91
C GLU A 25 -3.33 5.31 9.93
N LEU A 26 -2.13 5.09 10.46
CA LEU A 26 -1.52 5.93 11.50
C LEU A 26 -0.13 6.42 11.04
N PRO A 27 -0.08 7.36 10.08
CA PRO A 27 1.19 7.85 9.52
C PRO A 27 2.09 8.53 10.57
N ASP A 28 1.52 9.03 11.68
CA ASP A 28 2.26 9.68 12.77
C ASP A 28 3.17 8.70 13.54
N ARG A 29 3.04 7.37 13.34
CA ARG A 29 3.99 6.36 13.86
C ARG A 29 5.38 6.46 13.23
N GLY A 30 5.53 7.32 12.23
CA GLY A 30 6.79 7.61 11.56
C GLY A 30 7.03 6.71 10.36
N VAL A 31 8.29 6.65 9.93
CA VAL A 31 8.69 6.00 8.68
C VAL A 31 8.17 4.56 8.61
N GLY A 32 7.51 4.22 7.50
CA GLY A 32 6.97 2.89 7.25
C GLY A 32 5.48 2.79 7.56
N ALA A 33 4.92 3.72 8.33
CA ALA A 33 3.49 3.76 8.64
C ALA A 33 2.70 4.66 7.68
N ASP A 34 3.40 5.44 6.85
CA ASP A 34 2.86 6.23 5.76
C ASP A 34 2.38 5.34 4.60
N LEU A 35 1.56 5.91 3.70
CA LEU A 35 0.99 5.22 2.54
C LEU A 35 2.04 4.43 1.73
N THR A 36 3.19 5.07 1.44
CA THR A 36 4.27 4.43 0.69
C THR A 36 4.92 3.31 1.49
N GLY A 37 5.22 3.55 2.77
CA GLY A 37 5.79 2.54 3.65
C GLY A 37 4.92 1.30 3.78
N ARG A 38 3.63 1.47 4.04
CA ARG A 38 2.66 0.36 4.14
C ARG A 38 2.63 -0.46 2.86
N GLY A 39 2.56 0.19 1.70
CA GLY A 39 2.59 -0.49 0.40
C GLY A 39 3.94 -1.19 0.16
N ALA A 40 5.06 -0.54 0.46
CA ALA A 40 6.39 -1.13 0.33
C ALA A 40 6.63 -2.34 1.26
N GLY A 41 6.02 -2.34 2.45
CA GLY A 41 6.05 -3.48 3.38
C GLY A 41 5.20 -4.66 2.92
N LEU A 42 4.34 -4.47 1.92
CA LEU A 42 3.51 -5.51 1.32
C LEU A 42 4.14 -6.12 0.05
N LEU A 43 5.09 -5.43 -0.59
CA LEU A 43 5.75 -5.92 -1.78
C LEU A 43 6.52 -7.22 -1.50
N VAL A 44 6.37 -8.18 -2.40
CA VAL A 44 7.08 -9.47 -2.40
C VAL A 44 8.29 -9.38 -3.33
N ASP A 45 9.47 -9.80 -2.83
CA ASP A 45 10.75 -9.78 -3.54
C ASP A 45 11.24 -8.40 -4.03
N LEU A 46 10.55 -7.31 -3.64
CA LEU A 46 11.01 -5.94 -3.81
C LEU A 46 11.15 -5.28 -2.43
N PHE A 47 12.32 -4.72 -2.16
CA PHE A 47 12.64 -4.12 -0.87
C PHE A 47 12.91 -2.63 -1.06
N ALA A 48 12.48 -1.81 -0.12
CA ALA A 48 12.74 -0.37 -0.14
C ALA A 48 13.07 0.16 1.25
N ASP A 49 13.99 1.12 1.31
CA ASP A 49 14.34 1.83 2.53
C ASP A 49 14.22 3.34 2.33
N VAL A 50 14.17 4.11 3.43
CA VAL A 50 14.11 5.57 3.36
C VAL A 50 15.51 6.15 3.25
N GLN A 51 15.65 7.05 2.30
CA GLN A 51 16.83 7.85 2.02
C GLN A 51 16.50 9.33 2.18
N PRO A 52 17.51 10.24 2.20
CA PRO A 52 17.25 11.66 2.29
C PRO A 52 16.30 12.19 1.19
N SER A 53 16.28 11.58 0.00
CA SER A 53 15.39 11.94 -1.12
C SER A 53 13.99 11.32 -1.01
N GLY A 54 13.80 10.27 -0.21
CA GLY A 54 12.55 9.52 -0.11
C GLY A 54 12.76 8.02 -0.07
N TRP A 55 11.71 7.25 -0.37
CA TRP A 55 11.79 5.79 -0.46
C TRP A 55 12.59 5.38 -1.69
N ARG A 56 13.50 4.41 -1.55
CA ARG A 56 14.31 3.89 -2.65
C ARG A 56 14.40 2.37 -2.60
N PHE A 57 14.29 1.71 -3.74
CA PHE A 57 14.51 0.27 -3.86
C PHE A 57 15.94 -0.11 -3.46
N THR A 58 16.05 -1.29 -2.85
CA THR A 58 17.29 -1.90 -2.37
C THR A 58 17.31 -3.40 -2.68
N ASP A 59 18.49 -3.99 -2.75
CA ASP A 59 18.66 -5.41 -3.11
C ASP A 59 18.24 -6.38 -1.99
N ARG A 60 18.02 -5.88 -0.77
CA ARG A 60 17.78 -6.70 0.42
C ARG A 60 16.98 -5.96 1.47
N PRO A 61 16.16 -6.66 2.28
CA PRO A 61 15.33 -6.01 3.28
C PRO A 61 16.16 -5.32 4.36
N GLY A 62 16.10 -4.00 4.38
CA GLY A 62 16.77 -3.17 5.37
C GLY A 62 15.93 -2.95 6.64
N ARG A 63 16.29 -1.90 7.38
CA ARG A 63 15.62 -1.56 8.65
C ARG A 63 14.23 -1.00 8.39
N ASP A 64 14.07 -0.15 7.39
CA ASP A 64 12.83 0.58 7.17
C ASP A 64 11.79 -0.31 6.51
N HIS A 65 12.19 -1.16 5.57
CA HIS A 65 11.33 -2.23 5.03
C HIS A 65 10.78 -3.13 6.15
N ARG A 66 11.66 -3.64 7.03
CA ARG A 66 11.25 -4.50 8.14
C ARG A 66 10.36 -3.77 9.14
N ARG A 67 10.57 -2.48 9.37
CA ARG A 67 9.71 -1.65 10.22
C ARG A 67 8.33 -1.46 9.60
N ALA A 68 8.24 -1.16 8.31
CA ALA A 68 6.96 -1.04 7.62
C ALA A 68 6.14 -2.34 7.70
N ALA A 69 6.78 -3.49 7.44
CA ALA A 69 6.15 -4.79 7.59
C ALA A 69 5.74 -5.08 9.05
N ALA A 70 6.51 -4.59 10.04
CA ALA A 70 6.15 -4.72 11.45
C ALA A 70 4.92 -3.88 11.82
N TRP A 71 4.81 -2.64 11.33
CA TRP A 71 3.62 -1.81 11.53
C TRP A 71 2.38 -2.42 10.90
N LEU A 72 2.49 -2.99 9.70
CA LEU A 72 1.37 -3.69 9.08
C LEU A 72 0.93 -4.90 9.92
N ARG A 73 1.87 -5.69 10.45
CA ARG A 73 1.53 -6.81 11.35
C ARG A 73 0.85 -6.34 12.63
N GLU A 74 1.35 -5.29 13.26
CA GLU A 74 0.74 -4.74 14.47
C GLU A 74 -0.68 -4.23 14.22
N ASP A 75 -0.93 -3.62 13.06
CA ASP A 75 -2.27 -3.20 12.65
C ASP A 75 -3.22 -4.38 12.49
N LEU A 76 -2.74 -5.48 11.90
CA LEU A 76 -3.53 -6.70 11.72
C LEU A 76 -3.80 -7.42 13.04
N ASP A 77 -2.81 -7.45 13.95
CA ASP A 77 -2.97 -8.02 15.28
C ASP A 77 -4.02 -7.22 16.09
N ALA A 78 -3.98 -5.89 16.01
CA ALA A 78 -5.00 -5.03 16.62
C ALA A 78 -6.38 -5.25 15.99
N LEU A 79 -6.46 -5.32 14.66
CA LEU A 79 -7.71 -5.56 13.95
C LEU A 79 -8.34 -6.89 14.37
N GLU A 80 -7.54 -7.95 14.44
CA GLU A 80 -7.99 -9.26 14.92
C GLU A 80 -8.51 -9.20 16.36
N GLU A 81 -7.78 -8.54 17.26
CA GLU A 81 -8.15 -8.40 18.67
C GLU A 81 -9.55 -7.79 18.86
N PHE A 82 -9.88 -6.74 18.11
CA PHE A 82 -11.13 -6.00 18.27
C PHE A 82 -12.26 -6.46 17.34
N THR A 83 -12.01 -7.37 16.41
CA THR A 83 -13.03 -7.92 15.50
C THR A 83 -13.44 -9.36 15.85
N GLN A 84 -13.15 -9.82 17.08
CA GLN A 84 -13.55 -11.15 17.54
C GLN A 84 -15.07 -11.34 17.46
N GLY A 85 -15.49 -12.35 16.70
CA GLY A 85 -16.91 -12.63 16.45
C GLY A 85 -17.62 -11.66 15.49
N TYR A 86 -16.90 -10.69 14.92
CA TYR A 86 -17.44 -9.77 13.92
C TYR A 86 -17.95 -10.52 12.69
N ARG A 87 -19.10 -10.09 12.17
CA ARG A 87 -19.71 -10.58 10.93
C ARG A 87 -20.23 -9.42 10.12
N GLY A 88 -19.79 -9.33 8.87
CA GLY A 88 -20.21 -8.27 7.96
C GLY A 88 -19.02 -7.63 7.25
N PRO A 89 -19.27 -6.52 6.55
CA PRO A 89 -18.27 -5.92 5.67
C PRO A 89 -17.11 -5.28 6.43
N LEU A 90 -15.89 -5.46 5.94
CA LEU A 90 -14.67 -4.94 6.56
C LEU A 90 -13.75 -4.38 5.48
N LYS A 91 -13.42 -3.09 5.59
CA LYS A 91 -12.56 -2.43 4.60
C LYS A 91 -11.09 -2.47 5.02
N VAL A 92 -10.21 -2.74 4.06
CA VAL A 92 -8.77 -2.47 4.18
C VAL A 92 -8.32 -1.64 2.98
N GLN A 93 -7.20 -0.94 3.12
CA GLN A 93 -6.67 -0.08 2.06
C GLN A 93 -5.16 -0.19 1.94
N LEU A 94 -4.68 0.00 0.72
CA LEU A 94 -3.26 0.05 0.39
C LEU A 94 -2.98 1.01 -0.76
N ALA A 95 -1.74 1.48 -0.83
CA ALA A 95 -1.26 2.24 -1.98
C ALA A 95 -1.39 1.43 -3.27
N GLY A 96 -1.93 2.03 -4.32
CA GLY A 96 -1.94 1.42 -5.63
C GLY A 96 -0.56 1.43 -6.33
N PRO A 97 -0.39 0.63 -7.39
CA PRO A 97 0.89 0.45 -8.07
C PRO A 97 1.47 1.75 -8.64
N TRP A 98 0.63 2.68 -9.11
CA TRP A 98 1.11 3.93 -9.72
C TRP A 98 1.58 4.93 -8.67
N THR A 99 0.92 4.98 -7.52
CA THR A 99 1.37 5.78 -6.38
C THR A 99 2.70 5.26 -5.87
N LEU A 100 2.88 3.94 -5.72
CA LEU A 100 4.18 3.35 -5.38
C LEU A 100 5.27 3.66 -6.43
N ALA A 101 4.95 3.58 -7.72
CA ALA A 101 5.90 3.91 -8.78
C ALA A 101 6.34 5.39 -8.76
N VAL A 102 5.49 6.29 -8.26
CA VAL A 102 5.80 7.73 -8.12
C VAL A 102 6.59 8.02 -6.85
N THR A 103 6.30 7.33 -5.75
CA THR A 103 6.87 7.63 -4.44
C THR A 103 8.13 6.83 -4.12
N ILE A 104 8.41 5.76 -4.86
CA ILE A 104 9.64 4.96 -4.71
C ILE A 104 10.60 5.24 -5.86
N GLU A 105 11.86 5.50 -5.51
CA GLU A 105 12.99 5.68 -6.41
C GLU A 105 13.68 4.35 -6.72
N LEU A 106 14.25 4.22 -7.91
CA LEU A 106 15.19 3.19 -8.30
C LEU A 106 16.52 3.39 -7.57
N ALA A 107 17.37 2.36 -7.51
CA ALA A 107 18.67 2.43 -6.84
C ALA A 107 19.57 3.58 -7.34
N HIS A 108 19.43 3.97 -8.61
CA HIS A 108 20.16 5.08 -9.24
C HIS A 108 19.48 6.46 -9.10
N GLY A 109 18.37 6.56 -8.37
CA GLY A 109 17.76 7.81 -7.94
C GLY A 109 16.62 8.36 -8.82
N ASP A 110 16.29 7.73 -9.95
CA ASP A 110 15.08 8.10 -10.71
C ASP A 110 13.83 7.49 -10.07
N LYS A 111 12.67 8.12 -10.23
CA LYS A 111 11.39 7.51 -9.83
C LYS A 111 11.17 6.21 -10.60
N ALA A 112 10.63 5.18 -9.95
CA ALA A 112 10.31 3.92 -10.60
C ALA A 112 9.34 4.09 -11.78
N LEU A 113 8.48 5.12 -11.75
CA LEU A 113 7.61 5.51 -12.86
C LEU A 113 8.37 5.74 -14.19
N ALA A 114 9.62 6.16 -14.14
CA ALA A 114 10.43 6.39 -15.34
C ALA A 114 10.83 5.09 -16.06
N ASP A 115 10.73 3.94 -15.38
CA ASP A 115 11.07 2.62 -15.90
C ASP A 115 9.82 1.75 -16.03
N PRO A 116 9.37 1.44 -17.26
CA PRO A 116 8.25 0.53 -17.50
C PRO A 116 8.45 -0.88 -16.93
N GLY A 117 9.70 -1.35 -16.81
CA GLY A 117 10.05 -2.61 -16.15
C GLY A 117 9.71 -2.57 -14.67
N ALA A 118 10.25 -1.58 -13.95
CA ALA A 118 9.96 -1.37 -12.54
C ALA A 118 8.45 -1.21 -12.26
N CYS A 119 7.71 -0.51 -13.13
CA CYS A 119 6.26 -0.39 -12.99
C CYS A 119 5.53 -1.76 -13.07
N ARG A 120 5.97 -2.65 -13.99
CA ARG A 120 5.42 -4.01 -14.08
C ARG A 120 5.79 -4.84 -12.86
N ASP A 121 7.04 -4.73 -12.40
CA ASP A 121 7.52 -5.47 -11.24
C ASP A 121 6.78 -5.04 -9.97
N ILE A 122 6.53 -3.74 -9.78
CA ILE A 122 5.69 -3.21 -8.69
C ILE A 122 4.29 -3.81 -8.76
N ALA A 123 3.63 -3.79 -9.92
CA ALA A 123 2.28 -4.32 -10.05
C ALA A 123 2.22 -5.84 -9.76
N ALA A 124 3.19 -6.62 -10.26
CA ALA A 124 3.25 -8.05 -10.02
C ALA A 124 3.55 -8.39 -8.55
N SER A 125 4.54 -7.70 -7.96
CA SER A 125 4.94 -7.85 -6.56
C SER A 125 3.80 -7.46 -5.60
N LEU A 126 3.11 -6.36 -5.88
CA LEU A 126 1.97 -5.91 -5.09
C LEU A 126 0.78 -6.86 -5.19
N ALA A 127 0.51 -7.41 -6.39
CA ALA A 127 -0.54 -8.41 -6.58
C ALA A 127 -0.28 -9.67 -5.74
N GLU A 128 0.97 -10.15 -5.70
CA GLU A 128 1.33 -11.30 -4.86
C GLU A 128 1.22 -10.98 -3.36
N GLY A 129 1.75 -9.83 -2.94
CA GLY A 129 1.61 -9.35 -1.57
C GLY A 129 0.15 -9.23 -1.12
N LEU A 130 -0.70 -8.72 -2.00
CA LEU A 130 -2.13 -8.58 -1.76
C LEU A 130 -2.83 -9.92 -1.55
N ARG A 131 -2.52 -10.95 -2.37
CA ARG A 131 -3.06 -12.31 -2.15
C ARG A 131 -2.73 -12.81 -0.75
N GLY A 132 -1.46 -12.67 -0.36
CA GLY A 132 -1.00 -13.03 0.99
C GLY A 132 -1.74 -12.26 2.08
N HIS A 133 -1.91 -10.95 1.90
CA HIS A 133 -2.59 -10.07 2.84
C HIS A 133 -4.07 -10.42 3.02
N VAL A 134 -4.80 -10.59 1.92
CA VAL A 134 -6.22 -10.99 1.94
C VAL A 134 -6.37 -12.38 2.56
N ALA A 135 -5.49 -13.32 2.24
CA ALA A 135 -5.50 -14.65 2.84
C ALA A 135 -5.24 -14.62 4.35
N ASP A 136 -4.34 -13.76 4.83
CA ASP A 136 -4.08 -13.57 6.27
C ASP A 136 -5.29 -12.95 6.97
N LEU A 137 -5.86 -11.88 6.42
CA LEU A 137 -7.07 -11.24 6.94
C LEU A 137 -8.26 -12.20 7.04
N ARG A 138 -8.49 -13.05 6.02
CA ARG A 138 -9.54 -14.08 6.04
C ARG A 138 -9.35 -15.09 7.17
N LYS A 139 -8.11 -15.42 7.53
CA LYS A 139 -7.81 -16.33 8.65
C LYS A 139 -8.07 -15.66 10.00
N ARG A 140 -7.62 -14.41 10.15
CA ARG A 140 -7.77 -13.62 11.38
C ARG A 140 -9.22 -13.23 11.66
N ILE A 141 -10.00 -12.96 10.62
CA ILE A 141 -11.36 -12.45 10.72
C ILE A 141 -12.31 -13.25 9.81
N PRO A 142 -12.64 -14.51 10.16
CA PRO A 142 -13.40 -15.39 9.27
C PRO A 142 -14.83 -14.92 8.95
N GLY A 143 -15.41 -14.03 9.78
CA GLY A 143 -16.72 -13.43 9.54
C GLY A 143 -16.67 -12.11 8.75
N GLY A 144 -15.48 -11.60 8.43
CA GLY A 144 -15.29 -10.36 7.70
C GLY A 144 -15.49 -10.54 6.19
N GLU A 145 -16.44 -9.81 5.63
CA GLU A 145 -16.63 -9.66 4.19
C GLU A 145 -15.69 -8.54 3.70
N LEU A 146 -14.48 -8.94 3.32
CA LEU A 146 -13.41 -8.00 2.98
C LEU A 146 -13.74 -7.16 1.75
N VAL A 147 -13.42 -5.86 1.83
CA VAL A 147 -13.38 -4.91 0.72
C VAL A 147 -11.99 -4.27 0.70
N VAL A 148 -11.34 -4.27 -0.46
CA VAL A 148 -10.00 -3.68 -0.63
C VAL A 148 -10.12 -2.36 -1.37
N GLN A 149 -9.61 -1.28 -0.79
CA GLN A 149 -9.50 0.01 -1.44
C GLN A 149 -8.07 0.25 -1.93
N PHE A 150 -7.92 0.73 -3.17
CA PHE A 150 -6.62 1.13 -3.71
C PHE A 150 -6.47 2.65 -3.72
N ASP A 151 -5.56 3.14 -2.90
CA ASP A 151 -5.28 4.57 -2.81
C ASP A 151 -4.29 4.99 -3.90
N GLU A 152 -4.82 5.73 -4.88
CA GLU A 152 -4.08 6.19 -6.06
C GLU A 152 -4.04 7.73 -6.21
N PRO A 153 -3.59 8.50 -5.20
CA PRO A 153 -3.54 9.96 -5.29
C PRO A 153 -2.61 10.47 -6.40
N ALA A 154 -1.61 9.68 -6.82
CA ALA A 154 -0.67 10.09 -7.87
C ALA A 154 -1.19 9.81 -9.29
N LEU A 155 -2.20 8.95 -9.45
CA LEU A 155 -2.69 8.47 -10.75
C LEU A 155 -3.13 9.59 -11.71
N PRO A 156 -3.83 10.66 -11.27
CA PRO A 156 -4.15 11.78 -12.16
C PRO A 156 -2.90 12.42 -12.77
N ALA A 157 -1.82 12.57 -11.99
CA ALA A 157 -0.57 13.16 -12.45
C ALA A 157 0.20 12.23 -13.40
N VAL A 158 0.14 10.91 -13.16
CA VAL A 158 0.70 9.88 -14.04
C VAL A 158 0.04 9.94 -15.42
N LEU A 159 -1.29 10.01 -15.47
CA LEU A 159 -2.07 10.11 -16.70
C LEU A 159 -1.85 11.44 -17.44
N ALA A 160 -1.60 12.51 -16.71
CA ALA A 160 -1.36 13.83 -17.28
C ALA A 160 0.11 14.08 -17.70
N GLY A 161 1.05 13.20 -17.31
CA GLY A 161 2.48 13.44 -17.50
C GLY A 161 2.98 14.66 -16.71
N SER A 162 2.46 14.84 -15.50
CA SER A 162 2.77 15.99 -14.64
C SER A 162 3.60 15.65 -13.41
N VAL A 163 3.97 14.36 -13.23
CA VAL A 163 4.84 13.91 -12.15
C VAL A 163 6.24 14.51 -12.33
N PRO A 164 6.79 15.23 -11.33
CA PRO A 164 8.15 15.74 -11.41
C PRO A 164 9.20 14.62 -11.52
N THR A 165 10.31 14.89 -12.20
CA THR A 165 11.51 14.03 -12.10
C THR A 165 12.04 14.02 -10.66
N ALA A 166 12.88 13.05 -10.30
CA ALA A 166 13.48 13.02 -8.96
C ALA A 166 14.29 14.29 -8.63
N SER A 167 14.93 14.89 -9.65
CA SER A 167 15.63 16.18 -9.53
C SER A 167 14.73 17.41 -9.42
N GLY A 168 13.42 17.28 -9.70
CA GLY A 168 12.46 18.38 -9.70
C GLY A 168 12.54 19.34 -10.90
N PHE A 169 13.55 19.24 -11.77
CA PHE A 169 13.74 20.16 -12.90
C PHE A 169 12.89 19.84 -14.14
N GLY A 170 12.25 18.67 -14.18
CA GLY A 170 11.45 18.22 -15.32
C GLY A 170 10.21 17.46 -14.89
N LYS A 171 9.48 16.95 -15.88
CA LYS A 171 8.31 16.09 -15.69
C LYS A 171 8.49 14.78 -16.44
N LEU A 172 7.98 13.71 -15.85
CA LEU A 172 7.90 12.40 -16.48
C LEU A 172 6.78 12.40 -17.52
N ARG A 173 7.00 11.65 -18.60
CA ARG A 173 6.02 11.52 -19.69
C ARG A 173 4.74 10.86 -19.16
N ALA A 174 3.61 11.23 -19.76
CA ALA A 174 2.34 10.57 -19.48
C ALA A 174 2.45 9.07 -19.79
N VAL A 175 1.90 8.24 -18.91
CA VAL A 175 1.80 6.81 -19.16
C VAL A 175 0.55 6.53 -19.99
N ASP A 176 0.69 5.62 -20.95
CA ASP A 176 -0.44 5.20 -21.79
C ASP A 176 -1.58 4.63 -20.94
N LYS A 177 -2.82 5.00 -21.26
CA LYS A 177 -4.01 4.59 -20.51
C LYS A 177 -4.21 3.08 -20.47
N ALA A 178 -3.81 2.37 -21.53
CA ALA A 178 -3.90 0.91 -21.58
C ALA A 178 -2.91 0.28 -20.61
N VAL A 179 -1.68 0.78 -20.53
CA VAL A 179 -0.66 0.33 -19.57
C VAL A 179 -1.12 0.59 -18.14
N VAL A 180 -1.67 1.79 -17.87
CA VAL A 180 -2.25 2.13 -16.56
C VAL A 180 -3.33 1.14 -16.15
N ARG A 181 -4.28 0.88 -17.07
CA ARG A 181 -5.39 -0.05 -16.83
C ARG A 181 -4.90 -1.48 -16.61
N GLU A 182 -3.91 -1.93 -17.38
CA GLU A 182 -3.37 -3.28 -17.27
C GLU A 182 -2.73 -3.52 -15.90
N ALA A 183 -1.88 -2.59 -15.44
CA ALA A 183 -1.25 -2.69 -14.12
C ALA A 183 -2.30 -2.70 -12.99
N LEU A 184 -3.30 -1.81 -13.05
CA LEU A 184 -4.38 -1.77 -12.07
C LEU A 184 -5.19 -3.08 -12.07
N ARG A 185 -5.54 -3.60 -13.24
CA ARG A 185 -6.26 -4.87 -13.37
C ARG A 185 -5.48 -6.02 -12.76
N THR A 186 -4.16 -6.11 -13.00
CA THR A 186 -3.31 -7.15 -12.39
C THR A 186 -3.43 -7.19 -10.87
N VAL A 187 -3.45 -6.02 -10.22
CA VAL A 187 -3.55 -5.93 -8.75
C VAL A 187 -4.99 -6.16 -8.27
N ILE A 188 -5.98 -5.58 -8.94
CA ILE A 188 -7.40 -5.73 -8.59
C ILE A 188 -7.84 -7.20 -8.70
N ASP A 189 -7.49 -7.88 -9.78
CA ASP A 189 -7.84 -9.28 -10.00
C ASP A 189 -7.22 -10.20 -8.94
N ALA A 190 -6.06 -9.82 -8.38
CA ALA A 190 -5.39 -10.57 -7.33
C ALA A 190 -6.04 -10.42 -5.94
N ALA A 191 -6.89 -9.41 -5.72
CA ALA A 191 -7.59 -9.22 -4.46
C ALA A 191 -8.60 -10.35 -4.17
N GLU A 192 -9.23 -10.89 -5.23
CA GLU A 192 -10.31 -11.90 -5.15
C GLU A 192 -11.45 -11.51 -4.17
N VAL A 193 -11.65 -10.21 -3.97
CA VAL A 193 -12.68 -9.57 -3.15
C VAL A 193 -13.14 -8.29 -3.84
N PRO A 194 -14.29 -7.70 -3.46
CA PRO A 194 -14.69 -6.40 -3.98
C PRO A 194 -13.58 -5.35 -3.79
N ALA A 195 -13.23 -4.68 -4.89
CA ALA A 195 -12.25 -3.60 -4.92
C ALA A 195 -12.95 -2.25 -5.12
N ALA A 196 -12.53 -1.23 -4.38
CA ALA A 196 -13.07 0.13 -4.41
C ALA A 196 -11.99 1.19 -4.70
#